data_AF-A0A5E5PMY8-F1
#
_entry.id   AF-A0A5E5PMY8-F1
#
_cell.length_a   1.000
_cell.length_b   1.000
_cell.length_c   1.000
_cell.angle_alpha   90.00
_cell.angle_beta   90.00
_cell.angle_gamma   90.00
#
_symmetry.space_group_name_H-M   'P 1'
#
loop_
_entity.id
_entity.type
_entity.pdbx_description
1 polymer ?
#
loop_
_entity_poly.entity_id
_entity_poly.type
_entity_poly.pdbx_seq_one_letter_code
_entity_poly.pdbx_strand_id
1 'polypeptide(L)' 'MPNFIRSKINDMVIDIEVGGIQRQLISARFICELINIHRRLIQNLVRNNNIKMYNGLLDLSDVLRLFPDFRRIRIV' A
#
# COMPACT_ATOMS: atom_id res chain seq x y z
N MET A 1 7.24 14.97 7.12
CA MET A 1 5.80 14.89 6.84
C MET A 1 5.02 15.51 8.00
N PRO A 2 3.95 16.27 7.76
CA PRO A 2 3.05 16.73 8.82
C PRO A 2 2.39 15.53 9.51
N ASN A 3 2.23 15.57 10.84
CA ASN A 3 1.60 14.50 11.64
C ASN A 3 0.19 14.11 11.14
N PHE A 4 -0.51 15.02 10.46
CA PHE A 4 -1.82 14.80 9.86
C PHE A 4 -1.82 13.74 8.75
N ILE A 5 -0.79 13.70 7.89
CA ILE A 5 -0.75 12.73 6.79
C ILE A 5 -0.52 11.32 7.34
N ARG A 6 0.29 11.19 8.40
CA ARG A 6 0.56 9.91 9.06
C ARG A 6 -0.70 9.29 9.66
N SER A 7 -1.52 10.07 10.35
CA SER A 7 -2.80 9.59 10.91
C SER A 7 -3.71 9.05 9.80
N LYS A 8 -3.86 9.82 8.70
CA LYS A 8 -4.68 9.40 7.56
C LYS A 8 -4.19 8.12 6.88
N ILE A 9 -2.88 7.88 6.84
CA ILE A 9 -2.33 6.66 6.26
C ILE A 9 -2.70 5.46 7.12
N ASN A 10 -2.49 5.55 8.43
CA ASN A 10 -2.79 4.46 9.35
C ASN A 10 -4.30 4.15 9.39
N ASP A 11 -5.16 5.16 9.27
CA ASP A 11 -6.62 4.97 9.15
C ASP A 11 -7.03 4.29 7.83
N MET A 12 -6.14 4.26 6.83
CA MET A 12 -6.35 3.60 5.54
C MET A 12 -5.69 2.23 5.44
N VAL A 13 -4.95 1.80 6.48
CA VAL A 13 -4.44 0.44 6.58
C VAL A 13 -5.54 -0.43 7.18
N ILE A 14 -5.85 -1.53 6.50
CA ILE A 14 -6.87 -2.47 6.93
C ILE A 14 -6.19 -3.82 7.13
N ASP A 15 -6.39 -4.41 8.30
CA ASP A 15 -5.99 -5.78 8.58
C ASP A 15 -7.05 -6.75 8.05
N ILE A 16 -6.62 -7.70 7.23
CA ILE A 16 -7.47 -8.81 6.78
C ILE A 16 -6.76 -10.14 6.93
N GLU A 17 -7.51 -11.22 7.04
CA GLU A 17 -6.99 -12.58 6.98
C GLU A 17 -7.25 -13.18 5.59
N VAL A 18 -6.18 -13.66 4.94
CA VAL A 18 -6.28 -14.35 3.65
C VAL A 18 -5.59 -15.69 3.74
N GLY A 19 -6.37 -16.77 3.79
CA GLY A 19 -5.87 -18.15 3.85
C GLY A 19 -5.05 -18.45 5.11
N GLY A 20 -5.50 -17.97 6.28
CA GLY A 20 -4.80 -18.18 7.55
C GLY A 20 -3.65 -17.20 7.83
N ILE A 21 -3.40 -16.25 6.93
CA ILE A 21 -2.30 -15.28 7.05
C ILE A 21 -2.90 -13.88 7.23
N GLN A 22 -2.54 -13.21 8.34
CA GLN A 22 -2.83 -11.79 8.53
C GLN A 22 -2.06 -10.94 7.52
N ARG A 23 -2.75 -10.01 6.88
CA ARG A 23 -2.21 -9.06 5.91
C ARG A 23 -2.70 -7.66 6.23
N GLN A 24 -1.78 -6.72 6.20
CA GLN A 24 -2.09 -5.30 6.17
C GLN A 24 -2.27 -4.85 4.72
N LEU A 25 -3.39 -4.21 4.44
CA LEU A 25 -3.72 -3.71 3.11
C LEU A 25 -3.85 -2.20 3.10
N ILE A 26 -3.45 -1.56 2.00
CA ILE A 26 -3.56 -0.11 1.83
C ILE A 26 -4.17 0.24 0.46
N SER A 27 -4.96 1.31 0.39
CA SER A 27 -5.62 1.71 -0.85
C SER A 27 -4.64 2.01 -1.99
N ALA A 28 -4.81 1.31 -3.13
CA ALA A 28 -3.97 1.53 -4.32
C ALA A 28 -4.08 2.97 -4.84
N ARG A 29 -5.28 3.56 -4.77
CA ARG A 29 -5.53 4.94 -5.17
C ARG A 29 -4.76 5.92 -4.29
N PHE A 30 -4.84 5.71 -2.98
CA PHE A 30 -4.16 6.54 -2.01
C PHE A 30 -2.63 6.50 -2.21
N ILE A 31 -2.08 5.30 -2.43
CA ILE A 31 -0.65 5.13 -2.78
C ILE A 31 -0.30 5.91 -4.04
N CYS A 32 -1.09 5.80 -5.11
CA CYS A 32 -0.84 6.55 -6.35
C CYS A 32 -0.81 8.07 -6.13
N GLU A 33 -1.75 8.59 -5.34
CA GLU A 33 -1.84 10.01 -5.00
C GLU A 33 -0.67 10.46 -4.11
N LEU A 34 -0.26 9.63 -3.14
CA LEU A 34 0.77 10.01 -2.16
C LEU A 34 2.17 10.16 -2.77
N ILE A 35 2.55 9.22 -3.64
CA ILE A 35 3.89 9.20 -4.26
C ILE A 35 3.87 9.67 -5.72
N ASN A 36 2.74 10.23 -6.16
CA ASN A 36 2.55 10.76 -7.51
C ASN A 36 2.94 9.76 -8.61
N ILE A 37 2.48 8.51 -8.49
CA ILE A 37 2.70 7.47 -9.50
C ILE A 37 1.44 7.21 -10.31
N HIS A 38 1.63 6.90 -11.59
CA HIS A 38 0.54 6.51 -12.46
C HIS A 38 -0.04 5.15 -12.06
N ARG A 39 -1.38 5.05 -12.04
CA ARG A 39 -2.13 3.80 -11.81
C ARG A 39 -1.67 2.65 -12.72
N ARG A 40 -1.21 2.95 -13.94
CA ARG A 40 -0.69 1.96 -14.89
C ARG A 40 0.55 1.23 -14.35
N LEU A 41 1.39 1.90 -13.55
CA LEU A 41 2.53 1.28 -12.89
C LEU A 41 2.07 0.22 -11.88
N ILE A 42 1.12 0.57 -11.01
CA ILE A 42 0.54 -0.38 -10.05
C ILE A 42 -0.11 -1.56 -10.76
N GLN A 43 -0.87 -1.31 -11.83
CA GLN A 43 -1.47 -2.38 -12.63
C GLN A 43 -0.43 -3.33 -13.23
N ASN A 44 0.70 -2.80 -13.73
CA ASN A 44 1.79 -3.63 -14.23
C ASN A 44 2.47 -4.44 -13.11
N LEU A 45 2.68 -3.85 -11.93
CA LEU A 45 3.24 -4.55 -10.77
C LEU A 45 2.32 -5.69 -10.31
N VAL A 46 1.01 -5.48 -10.31
CA VAL A 46 0.01 -6.51 -9.98
C VAL A 46 0.00 -7.60 -11.05
N ARG A 47 -0.02 -7.24 -12.34
CA ARG A 47 0.00 -8.20 -13.46
C ARG A 47 1.25 -9.09 -13.45
N ASN A 48 2.39 -8.54 -13.03
CA ASN A 48 3.65 -9.27 -12.93
C ASN A 48 3.84 -9.97 -11.56
N ASN A 49 2.81 -10.04 -10.72
CA ASN A 49 2.84 -10.64 -9.38
C ASN A 49 3.90 -10.03 -8.44
N ASN A 50 4.31 -8.79 -8.67
CA ASN A 50 5.24 -8.07 -7.80
C ASN A 50 4.56 -7.48 -6.55
N ILE A 51 3.26 -7.16 -6.66
CA ILE A 51 2.39 -6.72 -5.57
C ILE A 51 1.12 -7.54 -5.58
N LYS A 52 0.69 -8.05 -4.43
CA LYS A 52 -0.64 -8.62 -4.25
C LYS A 52 -1.70 -7.53 -4.11
N MET A 53 -2.85 -7.75 -4.73
CA MET A 53 -3.98 -6.81 -4.70
C MET A 53 -5.28 -7.54 -4.36
N TYR A 54 -6.07 -6.96 -3.47
CA TYR A 54 -7.35 -7.48 -2.99
C TYR A 54 -8.40 -6.37 -3.06
N ASN A 55 -9.39 -6.48 -3.95
CA ASN A 55 -10.51 -5.54 -4.07
C ASN A 55 -10.14 -4.04 -4.10
N GLY A 56 -9.06 -3.67 -4.79
CA GLY A 56 -8.62 -2.25 -4.83
C GLY A 56 -7.51 -1.89 -3.85
N LEU A 57 -7.18 -2.79 -2.93
CA LEU A 57 -6.16 -2.60 -1.90
C LEU A 57 -4.90 -3.40 -2.23
N LEU A 58 -3.73 -2.86 -1.88
CA LEU A 58 -2.43 -3.47 -2.09
C LEU A 58 -1.90 -4.06 -0.78
N ASP A 59 -1.18 -5.17 -0.87
CA ASP A 59 -0.45 -5.70 0.29
C ASP A 59 0.63 -4.71 0.73
N LEU A 60 0.53 -4.24 1.97
CA LEU A 60 1.41 -3.22 2.51
C LEU A 60 2.87 -3.70 2.54
N SER A 61 3.11 -4.99 2.78
CA SER A 61 4.46 -5.55 2.83
C SER A 61 5.14 -5.46 1.45
N ASP A 62 4.40 -5.76 0.39
CA ASP A 62 4.88 -5.65 -0.98
C ASP A 62 5.11 -4.17 -1.37
N VAL A 63 4.20 -3.28 -0.96
CA VAL A 63 4.33 -1.83 -1.18
C VAL A 63 5.59 -1.30 -0.49
N LEU A 64 5.81 -1.61 0.80
CA LEU A 64 6.99 -1.19 1.56
C LEU A 64 8.30 -1.79 1.02
N ARG A 65 8.23 -2.92 0.31
CA ARG A 65 9.39 -3.54 -0.35
C ARG A 65 9.75 -2.81 -1.65
N LEU A 66 8.77 -2.45 -2.47
CA LEU A 66 8.98 -1.83 -3.79
C LEU A 66 9.17 -0.32 -3.72
N PHE A 67 8.58 0.31 -2.71
CA PHE A 67 8.61 1.76 -2.52
C PHE A 67 9.19 2.06 -1.13
N PRO A 68 10.53 2.00 -0.96
CA PRO A 68 11.18 2.15 0.34
C PRO A 68 10.95 3.52 0.99
N ASP A 69 10.55 4.54 0.21
CA ASP A 69 10.17 5.84 0.76
C ASP A 69 8.97 5.77 1.71
N PHE A 70 8.08 4.77 1.58
CA PHE A 70 7.01 4.56 2.58
C PHE A 70 7.54 4.03 3.92
N ARG A 71 8.70 3.35 3.96
CA ARG A 71 9.34 2.98 5.23
C ARG A 71 9.78 4.22 6.01
N ARG A 72 10.20 5.27 5.29
CA ARG A 72 10.56 6.58 5.88
C ARG A 72 9.34 7.30 6.45
N ILE A 73 8.16 7.01 5.91
CA ILE A 73 6.88 7.58 6.37
C ILE A 73 6.40 6.92 7.69
N ARG A 74 7.02 5.81 8.15
CA ARG A 74 6.59 5.03 9.32
C ARG A 74 5.08 4.73 9.24
N ILE A 75 4.67 4.06 8.17
CA ILE A 75 3.39 3.33 8.15
C ILE A 75 3.55 2.22 9.17
N VAL A 76 2.75 2.26 10.24
CA VAL A 76 2.74 1.30 11.35
C VAL A 76 1.39 0.63 11.36
#